data_AF-A0A0C2WYJ8-F1
#
_entry.id   AF-A0A0C2WYJ8-F1
#
_cell.length_a   1.000
_cell.length_b   1.000
_cell.length_c   1.000
_cell.angle_alpha   90.00
_cell.angle_beta   90.00
_cell.angle_gamma   90.00
#
_symmetry.space_group_name_H-M   'P 1'
#
loop_
_entity.id
_entity.type
_entity.pdbx_description
1 polymer ?
#
loop_
_entity_poly.entity_id
_entity_poly.type
_entity_poly.pdbx_seq_one_letter_code
_entity_poly.pdbx_strand_id
1 'polypeptide(L)'
;MLTLSQRLIVTAIAEALLYGIYVATFIRCLRWLIFTDEGWKLRGKIPGPSLTMTFATIFFFLASTTNLITSLQYLLGFLRNDEKFENWYMREIGMANYLSSCGLILPTTRKIYRCWMVHARLWRNICIPVTFWLGLLACSALSFYYQGKGQHRQKIATESITVAYVCNIATTIYTTTAIIYRIWCTTKASGSSPKRLTYIMRILAESGILYTSTSALSLVGSVLVIKKDPTWVENLINDIAAVIVGLSFPMAGIALNVLLIRVNLGRVELRDSQVNSSNVNGERNLSENNAKGTASSEVLSSNPPDEVNDGIQELRM
;
A
#
# COMPACT_ATOMS: atom_id res chain seq x y z
N MET A 1 -20.78 -22.61 16.41
CA MET A 1 -19.75 -22.81 15.37
C MET A 1 -20.44 -22.73 14.04
N LEU A 2 -19.85 -22.01 13.09
CA LEU A 2 -20.38 -21.97 11.73
C LEU A 2 -20.12 -23.32 11.07
N THR A 3 -21.07 -23.81 10.28
CA THR A 3 -20.76 -24.95 9.40
C THR A 3 -19.72 -24.51 8.36
N LEU A 4 -18.95 -25.46 7.82
CA LEU A 4 -17.95 -25.15 6.78
C LEU A 4 -18.60 -24.37 5.62
N SER A 5 -19.79 -24.79 5.18
CA SER A 5 -20.57 -24.10 4.14
C SER A 5 -20.91 -22.67 4.52
N GLN A 6 -21.40 -22.44 5.74
CA GLN A 6 -21.74 -21.09 6.21
C GLN A 6 -20.49 -20.18 6.24
N ARG A 7 -19.36 -20.70 6.72
CA ARG A 7 -18.10 -19.96 6.76
C ARG A 7 -17.61 -19.59 5.36
N LEU A 8 -17.67 -20.50 4.40
CA LEU A 8 -17.28 -20.22 3.01
C LEU A 8 -18.19 -19.18 2.35
N ILE A 9 -19.51 -19.29 2.55
CA ILE A 9 -20.49 -18.32 2.03
C ILE A 9 -20.24 -16.93 2.62
N VAL A 10 -20.11 -16.82 3.95
CA VAL A 10 -19.85 -15.55 4.63
C VAL A 10 -18.52 -14.95 4.16
N THR A 11 -17.48 -15.75 4.02
CA THR A 11 -16.17 -15.31 3.53
C THR A 11 -16.28 -14.76 2.11
N ALA A 12 -16.92 -15.50 1.20
CA ALA A 12 -17.06 -15.08 -0.20
C ALA A 12 -17.90 -13.81 -0.36
N ILE A 13 -19.00 -13.66 0.40
CA ILE A 13 -19.82 -12.44 0.39
C ILE A 13 -19.01 -11.25 0.90
N ALA A 14 -18.33 -11.40 2.04
CA ALA A 14 -17.51 -10.34 2.61
C ALA A 14 -16.33 -9.98 1.69
N GLU A 15 -15.70 -10.97 1.06
CA GLU A 15 -14.62 -10.77 0.09
C GLU A 15 -15.12 -10.01 -1.14
N ALA A 16 -16.28 -10.38 -1.69
CA ALA A 16 -16.88 -9.70 -2.84
C ALA A 16 -17.25 -8.23 -2.53
N LEU A 17 -17.82 -7.96 -1.34
CA LEU A 17 -18.16 -6.60 -0.91
C LEU A 17 -16.91 -5.72 -0.76
N LEU A 18 -15.88 -6.23 -0.07
CA LEU A 18 -14.61 -5.51 0.06
C LEU A 18 -13.91 -5.36 -1.28
N TYR A 19 -14.00 -6.36 -2.15
CA TYR A 19 -13.45 -6.27 -3.50
C TYR A 19 -14.15 -5.17 -4.32
N GLY A 20 -15.47 -4.99 -4.18
CA GLY A 20 -16.18 -3.86 -4.79
C GLY A 20 -15.64 -2.50 -4.31
N ILE A 21 -15.41 -2.35 -3.00
CA ILE A 21 -14.77 -1.15 -2.44
C ILE A 21 -13.34 -1.00 -2.99
N TYR A 22 -12.59 -2.09 -3.07
CA TYR A 22 -11.25 -2.11 -3.65
C TYR A 22 -11.25 -1.62 -5.10
N VAL A 23 -12.15 -2.12 -5.96
CA VAL A 23 -12.29 -1.67 -7.36
C VAL A 23 -12.56 -0.16 -7.43
N ALA A 24 -13.48 0.35 -6.61
CA ALA A 24 -13.78 1.78 -6.57
C ALA A 24 -12.56 2.63 -6.17
N THR A 25 -11.79 2.19 -5.16
CA THR A 25 -10.54 2.87 -4.78
C THR A 25 -9.43 2.71 -5.83
N PHE A 26 -9.38 1.56 -6.51
CA PHE A 26 -8.41 1.27 -7.56
C PHE A 26 -8.60 2.20 -8.75
N ILE A 27 -9.83 2.41 -9.22
CA ILE A 27 -10.14 3.33 -10.32
C ILE A 27 -9.70 4.75 -9.97
N ARG A 28 -10.01 5.22 -8.75
CA ARG A 28 -9.56 6.54 -8.28
C ARG A 28 -8.03 6.62 -8.22
N CYS A 29 -7.37 5.58 -7.76
CA CYS A 29 -5.92 5.52 -7.68
C CYS A 29 -5.27 5.50 -9.08
N LEU A 30 -5.84 4.75 -10.02
CA LEU A 30 -5.40 4.66 -11.40
C LEU A 30 -5.52 6.02 -12.09
N ARG A 31 -6.59 6.76 -11.80
CA ARG A 31 -6.77 8.14 -12.28
C ARG A 31 -5.55 9.01 -11.91
N TRP A 32 -5.16 9.00 -10.64
CA TRP A 32 -4.01 9.77 -10.15
C TRP A 32 -2.65 9.30 -10.69
N LEU A 33 -2.52 8.02 -11.01
CA LEU A 33 -1.27 7.44 -11.51
C LEU A 33 -1.03 7.68 -13.01
N ILE A 34 -2.10 7.69 -13.80
CA ILE A 34 -2.03 7.71 -15.27
C ILE A 34 -2.28 9.12 -15.83
N PHE A 35 -3.21 9.87 -15.24
CA PHE A 35 -3.66 11.14 -15.77
C PHE A 35 -3.00 12.33 -15.08
N THR A 36 -3.03 13.48 -15.74
CA THR A 36 -2.61 14.76 -15.15
C THR A 36 -3.61 15.23 -14.08
N ASP A 37 -3.15 16.08 -13.17
CA ASP A 37 -4.00 16.59 -12.07
C ASP A 37 -5.21 17.37 -12.60
N GLU A 38 -5.02 18.05 -13.74
CA GLU A 38 -6.06 18.79 -14.45
C GLU A 38 -6.48 18.07 -15.74
N GLY A 39 -7.66 17.44 -15.68
CA GLY A 39 -8.31 16.78 -16.82
C GLY A 39 -7.89 15.33 -17.07
N TRP A 40 -8.43 14.76 -18.15
CA TRP A 40 -8.19 13.37 -18.59
C TRP A 40 -7.03 13.25 -19.59
N LYS A 41 -6.06 14.16 -19.54
CA LYS A 41 -4.88 14.10 -20.42
C LYS A 41 -3.89 13.08 -19.87
N LEU A 42 -3.40 12.19 -20.74
CA LEU A 42 -2.39 11.19 -20.40
C LEU A 42 -1.07 11.91 -20.06
N ARG A 43 -0.41 11.51 -18.97
CA ARG A 43 0.88 12.09 -18.59
C ARG A 43 1.94 11.67 -19.62
N GLY A 44 2.28 12.57 -20.56
CA GLY A 44 3.15 12.24 -21.70
C GLY A 44 4.56 11.76 -21.35
N LYS A 45 5.13 12.20 -20.22
CA LYS A 45 6.42 11.70 -19.70
C LYS A 45 6.22 11.23 -18.25
N ILE A 46 5.98 9.94 -18.07
CA ILE A 46 5.80 9.34 -16.75
C ILE A 46 7.19 9.18 -16.11
N PRO A 47 7.48 9.82 -14.96
CA PRO A 47 8.74 9.58 -14.27
C PRO A 47 8.81 8.11 -13.85
N GLY A 48 9.97 7.47 -14.02
CA GLY A 48 10.18 6.03 -13.79
C GLY A 48 9.54 5.46 -12.51
N PRO A 49 9.63 6.12 -11.34
CA PRO A 49 8.99 5.67 -10.10
C PRO A 49 7.45 5.55 -10.18
N SER A 50 6.81 6.44 -10.94
CA SER A 50 5.35 6.43 -11.13
C SER A 50 4.94 5.25 -12.00
N LEU A 51 5.72 4.94 -13.04
CA LEU A 51 5.50 3.79 -13.92
C LEU A 51 5.56 2.47 -13.13
N THR A 52 6.60 2.28 -12.31
CA THR A 52 6.75 1.09 -11.45
C THR A 52 5.56 0.95 -10.49
N MET A 53 5.09 2.05 -9.90
CA MET A 53 3.92 2.02 -9.04
C MET A 53 2.63 1.66 -9.79
N THR A 54 2.45 2.15 -11.02
CA THR A 54 1.29 1.79 -11.86
C THR A 54 1.29 0.30 -12.16
N PHE A 55 2.41 -0.25 -12.67
CA PHE A 55 2.53 -1.68 -12.95
C PHE A 55 2.27 -2.53 -11.71
N ALA A 56 2.86 -2.19 -10.56
CA ALA A 56 2.64 -2.92 -9.32
C ALA A 56 1.16 -2.85 -8.86
N THR A 57 0.47 -1.74 -9.10
CA THR A 57 -0.95 -1.58 -8.73
C THR A 57 -1.85 -2.39 -9.65
N ILE A 58 -1.58 -2.42 -10.96
CA ILE A 58 -2.29 -3.26 -11.94
C ILE A 58 -2.06 -4.75 -11.64
N PHE A 59 -0.81 -5.13 -11.37
CA PHE A 59 -0.49 -6.52 -11.02
C PHE A 59 -1.22 -6.97 -9.74
N PHE A 60 -1.23 -6.13 -8.71
CA PHE A 60 -1.96 -6.42 -7.48
C PHE A 60 -3.48 -6.52 -7.73
N PHE A 61 -4.02 -5.67 -8.60
CA PHE A 61 -5.42 -5.76 -9.02
C PHE A 61 -5.73 -7.10 -9.67
N LEU A 62 -4.94 -7.50 -10.67
CA LEU A 62 -5.11 -8.79 -11.35
C LEU A 62 -5.03 -9.97 -10.38
N ALA A 63 -4.04 -9.96 -9.48
CA ALA A 63 -3.90 -10.99 -8.45
C ALA A 63 -5.11 -11.03 -7.49
N SER A 64 -5.66 -9.88 -7.11
CA SER A 64 -6.88 -9.80 -6.29
C SER A 64 -8.10 -10.35 -7.02
N THR A 65 -8.24 -10.04 -8.31
CA THR A 65 -9.34 -10.52 -9.14
C THR A 65 -9.27 -12.04 -9.27
N THR A 66 -8.09 -12.59 -9.55
CA THR A 66 -7.90 -14.04 -9.62
C THR A 66 -8.21 -14.70 -8.29
N ASN A 67 -7.81 -14.10 -7.15
CA ASN A 67 -8.14 -14.62 -5.82
C ASN A 67 -9.65 -14.73 -5.62
N LEU A 68 -10.39 -13.67 -5.89
CA LEU A 68 -11.85 -13.66 -5.75
C LEU A 68 -12.52 -14.69 -6.68
N ILE A 69 -12.07 -14.78 -7.93
CA ILE A 69 -12.60 -15.76 -8.89
C ILE A 69 -12.34 -17.18 -8.39
N THR A 70 -11.14 -17.49 -7.91
CA THR A 70 -10.79 -18.80 -7.35
C THR A 70 -11.61 -19.10 -6.09
N SER A 71 -11.80 -18.15 -5.19
CA SER A 71 -12.67 -18.28 -4.01
C SER A 71 -14.12 -18.60 -4.39
N LEU A 72 -14.66 -17.92 -5.41
CA LEU A 72 -16.03 -18.16 -5.90
C LEU A 72 -16.17 -19.52 -6.59
N GLN A 73 -15.21 -19.90 -7.43
CA GLN A 73 -15.18 -21.22 -8.06
C GLN A 73 -15.13 -22.32 -7.01
N TYR A 74 -14.33 -22.15 -5.95
CA TYR A 74 -14.27 -23.09 -4.84
C TYR A 74 -15.62 -23.23 -4.15
N LEU A 75 -16.26 -22.13 -3.78
CA LEU A 75 -17.56 -22.14 -3.14
C LEU A 75 -18.61 -22.88 -3.99
N LEU A 76 -18.64 -22.59 -5.29
CA LEU A 76 -19.60 -23.21 -6.23
C LEU A 76 -19.37 -24.72 -6.37
N GLY A 77 -18.12 -25.16 -6.50
CA GLY A 77 -17.82 -26.58 -6.60
C GLY A 77 -18.07 -27.35 -5.31
N PHE A 78 -17.80 -26.72 -4.15
CA PHE A 78 -18.17 -27.26 -2.84
C PHE A 78 -19.69 -27.43 -2.69
N LEU A 79 -20.49 -26.44 -3.10
CA LEU A 79 -21.96 -26.52 -3.05
C LEU A 79 -22.54 -27.56 -4.03
N ARG A 80 -21.85 -27.84 -5.14
CA ARG A 80 -22.28 -28.83 -6.14
C ARG A 80 -22.00 -30.28 -5.70
N ASN A 81 -21.20 -30.47 -4.65
CA ASN A 81 -20.79 -31.79 -4.14
C ASN A 81 -20.19 -32.68 -5.25
N ASP A 82 -19.40 -32.08 -6.14
CA ASP A 82 -18.80 -32.76 -7.29
C ASP A 82 -17.46 -33.39 -6.88
N GLU A 83 -17.41 -34.72 -6.71
CA GLU A 83 -16.19 -35.45 -6.31
C GLU A 83 -15.02 -35.26 -7.28
N LYS A 84 -15.32 -35.02 -8.57
CA LYS A 84 -14.27 -34.68 -9.56
C LYS A 84 -13.73 -33.28 -9.33
N PHE A 85 -14.58 -32.38 -8.84
CA PHE A 85 -14.18 -31.04 -8.42
C PHE A 85 -13.29 -31.10 -7.18
N GLU A 86 -13.55 -31.96 -6.19
CA GLU A 86 -12.64 -32.09 -5.04
C GLU A 86 -11.24 -32.55 -5.44
N ASN A 87 -11.11 -33.50 -6.36
CA ASN A 87 -9.80 -33.96 -6.84
C ASN A 87 -9.08 -32.93 -7.72
N TRP A 88 -9.82 -32.23 -8.59
CA TRP A 88 -9.28 -31.10 -9.37
C TRP A 88 -8.87 -29.95 -8.45
N TYR A 89 -9.71 -29.64 -7.47
CA TYR A 89 -9.50 -28.59 -6.49
C TYR A 89 -8.35 -28.94 -5.55
N MET A 90 -8.16 -30.18 -5.10
CA MET A 90 -6.95 -30.58 -4.34
C MET A 90 -5.65 -30.37 -5.12
N ARG A 91 -5.68 -30.51 -6.45
CA ARG A 91 -4.53 -30.18 -7.31
C ARG A 91 -4.36 -28.68 -7.50
N GLU A 92 -5.46 -27.93 -7.61
CA GLU A 92 -5.49 -26.46 -7.70
C GLU A 92 -5.36 -25.75 -6.33
N ILE A 93 -5.52 -26.44 -5.20
CA ILE A 93 -5.34 -25.95 -3.82
C ILE A 93 -3.90 -25.51 -3.65
N GLY A 94 -2.96 -26.18 -4.33
CA GLY A 94 -1.58 -25.69 -4.43
C GLY A 94 -1.51 -24.28 -5.02
N MET A 95 -2.26 -24.02 -6.10
CA MET A 95 -2.31 -22.71 -6.78
C MET A 95 -3.11 -21.67 -5.97
N ALA A 96 -4.24 -22.05 -5.35
CA ALA A 96 -5.03 -21.17 -4.50
C ALA A 96 -4.28 -20.77 -3.21
N ASN A 97 -3.51 -21.70 -2.63
CA ASN A 97 -2.59 -21.41 -1.52
C ASN A 97 -1.42 -20.54 -1.94
N TYR A 98 -0.93 -20.69 -3.17
CA TYR A 98 0.08 -19.81 -3.75
C TYR A 98 -0.45 -18.38 -3.86
N LEU A 99 -1.67 -18.21 -4.38
CA LEU A 99 -2.33 -16.91 -4.47
C LEU A 99 -2.61 -16.27 -3.10
N SER A 100 -3.04 -17.08 -2.14
CA SER A 100 -3.23 -16.65 -0.74
C SER A 100 -1.90 -16.19 -0.11
N SER A 101 -0.81 -16.91 -0.39
CA SER A 101 0.54 -16.54 0.06
C SER A 101 1.04 -15.25 -0.60
N CYS A 102 0.70 -15.03 -1.88
CA CYS A 102 0.94 -13.75 -2.56
C CYS A 102 0.24 -12.58 -1.86
N GLY A 103 -0.89 -12.81 -1.17
CA GLY A 103 -1.59 -11.80 -0.39
C GLY A 103 -0.77 -11.17 0.74
N LEU A 104 0.23 -11.88 1.29
CA LEU A 104 1.16 -11.34 2.30
C LEU A 104 2.44 -10.78 1.66
N ILE A 105 2.94 -11.43 0.60
CA ILE A 105 4.22 -11.09 -0.03
C ILE A 105 4.10 -9.81 -0.88
N LEU A 106 3.04 -9.66 -1.68
CA LEU A 106 2.92 -8.51 -2.59
C LEU A 106 2.79 -7.16 -1.84
N PRO A 107 1.96 -7.03 -0.78
CA PRO A 107 1.88 -5.79 -0.02
C PRO A 107 3.19 -5.46 0.70
N THR A 108 3.91 -6.47 1.21
CA THR A 108 5.18 -6.26 1.91
C THR A 108 6.28 -5.79 0.96
N THR A 109 6.43 -6.42 -0.22
CA THR A 109 7.39 -5.97 -1.25
C THR A 109 7.17 -4.51 -1.62
N ARG A 110 5.92 -4.08 -1.80
CA ARG A 110 5.58 -2.69 -2.12
C ARG A 110 5.92 -1.72 -0.99
N LYS A 111 5.69 -2.09 0.28
CA LYS A 111 6.08 -1.28 1.45
C LYS A 111 7.60 -1.11 1.53
N ILE A 112 8.34 -2.18 1.28
CA ILE A 112 9.81 -2.18 1.25
C ILE A 112 10.33 -1.28 0.13
N TYR A 113 9.77 -1.41 -1.08
CA TYR A 113 10.13 -0.56 -2.22
C TYR A 113 9.93 0.93 -1.91
N ARG A 114 8.81 1.30 -1.27
CA ARG A 114 8.57 2.69 -0.84
C ARG A 114 9.55 3.15 0.22
N CYS A 115 9.85 2.30 1.19
CA CYS A 115 10.84 2.58 2.22
C CYS A 115 12.23 2.84 1.58
N TRP A 116 12.62 2.03 0.59
CA TRP A 116 13.87 2.20 -0.15
C TRP A 116 13.95 3.53 -0.89
N MET A 117 12.88 3.92 -1.59
CA MET A 117 12.83 5.20 -2.29
C MET A 117 12.93 6.39 -1.31
N VAL A 118 12.27 6.31 -0.16
CA VAL A 118 12.25 7.39 0.85
C VAL A 118 13.61 7.57 1.55
N HIS A 119 14.36 6.50 1.74
CA HIS A 119 15.68 6.53 2.38
C HIS A 119 16.84 6.81 1.41
N ALA A 120 16.58 7.35 0.22
CA ALA A 120 17.59 7.73 -0.76
C ALA A 120 18.62 6.60 -1.02
N ARG A 121 18.15 5.35 -1.05
CA ARG A 121 18.97 4.15 -1.31
C ARG A 121 20.00 3.78 -0.23
N LEU A 122 19.86 4.26 1.00
CA LEU A 122 20.69 3.80 2.12
C LEU A 122 20.36 2.35 2.51
N TRP A 123 21.27 1.43 2.20
CA TRP A 123 21.09 -0.02 2.39
C TRP A 123 20.82 -0.44 3.85
N ARG A 124 21.46 0.21 4.83
CA ARG A 124 21.38 -0.19 6.24
C ARG A 124 19.96 -0.23 6.80
N ASN A 125 19.10 0.71 6.39
CA ASN A 125 17.72 0.78 6.90
C ASN A 125 16.79 -0.27 6.26
N ILE A 126 17.23 -0.87 5.16
CA ILE A 126 16.43 -1.79 4.33
C ILE A 126 16.78 -3.24 4.63
N CYS A 127 17.98 -3.50 5.15
CA CYS A 127 18.39 -4.85 5.57
C CYS A 127 17.35 -5.48 6.50
N ILE A 128 16.85 -4.74 7.51
CA ILE A 128 15.88 -5.26 8.48
C ILE A 128 14.55 -5.70 7.83
N PRO A 129 13.84 -4.86 7.05
CA PRO A 129 12.58 -5.30 6.44
C PRO A 129 12.80 -6.33 5.33
N VAL A 130 13.95 -6.34 4.66
CA VAL A 130 14.30 -7.39 3.69
C VAL A 130 14.54 -8.74 4.37
N THR A 131 15.19 -8.78 5.53
CA THR A 131 15.38 -10.05 6.26
C THR A 131 14.04 -10.61 6.74
N PHE A 132 13.14 -9.78 7.26
CA PHE A 132 11.79 -10.22 7.62
C PHE A 132 10.97 -10.68 6.39
N TRP A 133 11.15 -10.04 5.24
CA TRP A 133 10.51 -10.44 4.00
C TRP A 133 11.04 -11.78 3.47
N LEU A 134 12.35 -12.03 3.54
CA LEU A 134 12.94 -13.33 3.21
C LEU A 134 12.46 -14.41 4.18
N GLY A 135 12.33 -14.09 5.47
CA GLY A 135 11.73 -14.97 6.47
C GLY A 135 10.27 -15.31 6.13
N LEU A 136 9.48 -14.31 5.75
CA LEU A 136 8.11 -14.49 5.27
C LEU A 136 8.06 -15.43 4.04
N LEU A 137 8.91 -15.17 3.04
CA LEU A 137 9.00 -16.00 1.83
C LEU A 137 9.37 -17.45 2.16
N ALA A 138 10.36 -17.65 3.03
CA ALA A 138 10.79 -18.97 3.47
C ALA A 138 9.68 -19.70 4.24
N CYS A 139 8.98 -19.01 5.15
CA CYS A 139 7.87 -19.59 5.92
C CYS A 139 6.68 -19.96 5.01
N SER A 140 6.35 -19.12 4.03
CA SER A 140 5.33 -19.42 3.02
C SER A 140 5.71 -20.62 2.16
N ALA A 141 6.95 -20.70 1.68
CA ALA A 141 7.45 -21.84 0.93
C ALA A 141 7.44 -23.14 1.76
N LEU A 142 7.80 -23.05 3.03
CA LEU A 142 7.80 -24.19 3.96
C LEU A 142 6.37 -24.69 4.23
N SER A 143 5.43 -23.76 4.46
CA SER A 143 4.01 -24.09 4.62
C SER A 143 3.47 -24.80 3.39
N PHE A 144 3.78 -24.30 2.19
CA PHE A 144 3.39 -24.91 0.93
C PHE A 144 3.93 -26.33 0.79
N TYR A 145 5.24 -26.51 1.05
CA TYR A 145 5.90 -27.81 0.96
C TYR A 145 5.26 -28.86 1.88
N TYR A 146 4.87 -28.48 3.10
CA TYR A 146 4.29 -29.41 4.06
C TYR A 146 2.81 -29.69 3.85
N GLN A 147 2.05 -28.76 3.27
CA GLN A 147 0.65 -28.99 2.92
C GLN A 147 0.49 -30.15 1.93
N GLY A 148 1.47 -30.37 1.03
CA GLY A 148 1.45 -31.50 0.09
C GLY A 148 1.84 -32.87 0.68
N LYS A 149 2.34 -32.94 1.92
CA LYS A 149 2.91 -34.18 2.51
C LYS A 149 2.03 -34.88 3.55
N GLY A 150 0.75 -34.51 3.65
CA GLY A 150 -0.25 -35.21 4.46
C GLY A 150 -0.37 -34.73 5.92
N GLN A 151 -1.36 -35.33 6.62
CA GLN A 151 -1.95 -34.82 7.87
C GLN A 151 -0.97 -34.67 9.03
N HIS A 152 0.03 -35.57 9.16
CA HIS A 152 0.99 -35.53 10.27
C HIS A 152 1.92 -34.31 10.24
N ARG A 153 2.08 -33.65 9.07
CA ARG A 153 2.94 -32.46 8.91
C ARG A 153 2.17 -31.14 8.88
N GLN A 154 0.85 -31.18 9.07
CA GLN A 154 -0.01 -29.99 9.09
C GLN A 154 0.34 -29.04 10.24
N LYS A 155 0.77 -29.58 11.40
CA LYS A 155 1.23 -28.78 12.54
C LYS A 155 2.39 -27.83 12.17
N ILE A 156 3.38 -28.33 11.42
CA ILE A 156 4.54 -27.55 10.98
C ILE A 156 4.11 -26.45 9.99
N ALA A 157 3.14 -26.74 9.12
CA ALA A 157 2.60 -25.75 8.20
C ALA A 157 1.89 -24.60 8.96
N THR A 158 1.09 -24.92 9.98
CA THR A 158 0.40 -23.94 10.83
C THR A 158 1.37 -23.09 11.65
N GLU A 159 2.42 -23.70 12.20
CA GLU A 159 3.50 -22.98 12.91
C GLU A 159 4.25 -22.03 11.95
N SER A 160 4.54 -22.48 10.72
CA SER A 160 5.19 -21.65 9.70
C SER A 160 4.34 -20.44 9.32
N ILE A 161 3.02 -20.61 9.17
CA ILE A 161 2.09 -19.50 8.89
C ILE A 161 2.05 -18.50 10.04
N THR A 162 2.12 -18.99 11.29
CA THR A 162 2.15 -18.12 12.48
C THR A 162 3.40 -17.24 12.47
N VAL A 163 4.57 -17.82 12.17
CA VAL A 163 5.83 -17.05 12.02
C VAL A 163 5.74 -16.06 10.85
N ALA A 164 5.15 -16.46 9.73
CA ALA A 164 4.91 -15.56 8.59
C ALA A 164 4.09 -14.32 8.98
N TYR A 165 3.02 -14.47 9.77
CA TYR A 165 2.25 -13.33 10.27
C TYR A 165 3.07 -12.41 11.19
N VAL A 166 3.89 -12.99 12.09
CA VAL A 166 4.79 -12.20 12.95
C VAL A 166 5.77 -11.39 12.11
N CYS A 167 6.41 -12.00 11.10
CA CYS A 167 7.30 -11.30 10.18
C CYS A 167 6.58 -10.20 9.40
N ASN A 168 5.35 -10.43 8.93
CA ASN A 168 4.55 -9.43 8.22
C ASN A 168 4.19 -8.22 9.10
N ILE A 169 3.77 -8.48 10.35
CA ILE A 169 3.46 -7.44 11.34
C ILE A 169 4.72 -6.64 11.65
N ALA A 170 5.83 -7.31 11.96
CA ALA A 170 7.11 -6.65 12.24
C ALA A 170 7.58 -5.78 11.06
N THR A 171 7.49 -6.31 9.84
CA THR A 171 7.81 -5.55 8.62
C THR A 171 6.92 -4.33 8.46
N THR A 172 5.62 -4.47 8.70
CA THR A 172 4.66 -3.36 8.57
C THR A 172 4.92 -2.28 9.62
N ILE A 173 5.11 -2.65 10.88
CA ILE A 173 5.44 -1.71 11.95
C ILE A 173 6.74 -0.98 11.62
N TYR A 174 7.81 -1.71 11.32
CA TYR A 174 9.12 -1.13 11.02
C TYR A 174 9.08 -0.20 9.80
N THR A 175 8.47 -0.64 8.69
CA THR A 175 8.39 0.20 7.49
C THR A 175 7.55 1.47 7.72
N THR A 176 6.47 1.36 8.49
CA THR A 176 5.61 2.50 8.82
C THR A 176 6.35 3.50 9.71
N THR A 177 7.00 3.03 10.78
CA THR A 177 7.78 3.89 11.69
C THR A 177 8.98 4.51 10.99
N ALA A 178 9.70 3.77 10.13
CA ALA A 178 10.83 4.29 9.36
C ALA A 178 10.40 5.40 8.39
N ILE A 179 9.29 5.21 7.67
CA ILE A 179 8.75 6.23 6.77
C ILE A 179 8.33 7.48 7.57
N ILE A 180 7.59 7.31 8.67
CA ILE A 180 7.18 8.42 9.54
C ILE A 180 8.41 9.17 10.06
N TYR A 181 9.39 8.46 10.61
CA TYR A 181 10.62 9.03 11.13
C TYR A 181 11.38 9.83 10.07
N ARG A 182 11.49 9.30 8.83
CA ARG A 182 12.19 10.00 7.76
C ARG A 182 11.46 11.28 7.35
N ILE A 183 10.13 11.24 7.22
CA ILE A 183 9.32 12.43 6.92
C ILE A 183 9.46 13.46 8.05
N TRP A 184 9.47 13.03 9.31
CA TRP A 184 9.71 13.92 10.46
C TRP A 184 11.06 14.63 10.38
N CYS A 185 12.13 13.89 10.12
CA CYS A 185 13.48 14.45 10.04
C CYS A 185 13.61 15.46 8.89
N THR A 186 13.09 15.15 7.69
CA THR A 186 13.20 16.04 6.53
C THR A 186 12.37 17.32 6.70
N THR A 187 11.22 17.23 7.36
CA THR A 187 10.37 18.40 7.63
C THR A 187 10.91 19.29 8.74
N LYS A 188 11.49 18.71 9.79
CA LYS A 188 12.21 19.47 10.83
C LYS A 188 13.39 20.25 10.26
N ALA A 189 14.13 19.65 9.32
CA ALA A 189 15.26 20.31 8.66
C ALA A 189 14.83 21.44 7.69
N SER A 190 13.64 21.35 7.09
CA SER A 190 13.15 22.33 6.10
C SER A 190 12.27 23.44 6.67
N GLY A 191 12.06 23.48 7.99
CA GLY A 191 11.21 24.50 8.62
C GLY A 191 9.74 24.47 8.19
N SER A 192 9.27 23.36 7.61
CA SER A 192 7.93 23.28 7.02
C SER A 192 6.82 23.27 8.08
N SER A 193 5.62 23.73 7.71
CA SER A 193 4.45 23.79 8.59
C SER A 193 4.19 22.46 9.33
N PRO A 194 4.21 22.44 10.68
CA PRO A 194 4.02 21.22 11.47
C PRO A 194 2.62 20.62 11.30
N LYS A 195 1.61 21.41 10.94
CA LYS A 195 0.23 20.94 10.72
C LYS A 195 0.15 19.93 9.56
N ARG A 196 0.90 20.16 8.47
CA ARG A 196 0.94 19.29 7.29
C ARG A 196 1.58 17.95 7.60
N LEU A 197 2.66 17.98 8.37
CA LEU A 197 3.39 16.79 8.79
C LEU A 197 2.51 15.86 9.61
N THR A 198 1.82 16.41 10.61
CA THR A 198 0.91 15.67 11.48
C THR A 198 -0.23 15.02 10.69
N TYR A 199 -0.78 15.71 9.68
CA TYR A 199 -1.81 15.15 8.82
C TYR A 199 -1.33 13.93 8.02
N ILE A 200 -0.18 14.05 7.34
CA ILE A 200 0.39 12.94 6.54
C ILE A 200 0.76 11.75 7.44
N MET A 201 1.35 12.01 8.62
CA MET A 201 1.70 10.97 9.59
C MET A 201 0.47 10.24 10.12
N ARG A 202 -0.59 10.98 10.45
CA ARG A 202 -1.86 10.39 10.91
C ARG A 202 -2.46 9.48 9.84
N ILE A 203 -2.48 9.91 8.59
CA ILE A 203 -2.97 9.08 7.47
C ILE A 203 -2.16 7.79 7.33
N LEU A 204 -0.84 7.91 7.39
CA LEU A 204 0.05 6.77 7.26
C LEU A 204 -0.12 5.79 8.44
N ALA A 205 -0.30 6.32 9.65
CA ALA A 205 -0.60 5.53 10.83
C ALA A 205 -1.96 4.84 10.73
N GLU A 206 -3.04 5.55 10.35
CA GLU A 206 -4.38 4.99 10.19
C GLU A 206 -4.41 3.82 9.20
N SER A 207 -3.76 3.98 8.04
CA SER A 207 -3.67 2.92 7.02
C SER A 207 -2.78 1.75 7.44
N GLY A 208 -1.68 2.01 8.15
CA GLY A 208 -0.82 0.97 8.72
C GLY A 208 -1.53 0.15 9.80
N ILE A 209 -2.25 0.81 10.71
CA ILE A 209 -3.00 0.19 11.81
C ILE A 209 -4.08 -0.75 11.27
N LEU A 210 -4.84 -0.33 10.26
CA LEU A 210 -5.92 -1.14 9.69
C LEU A 210 -5.42 -2.46 9.07
N TYR A 211 -4.25 -2.43 8.43
CA TYR A 211 -3.63 -3.65 7.90
C TYR A 211 -3.02 -4.52 9.01
N THR A 212 -2.35 -3.89 9.98
CA THR A 212 -1.74 -4.60 11.11
C THR A 212 -2.79 -5.24 12.01
N SER A 213 -3.94 -4.60 12.24
CA SER A 213 -5.04 -5.16 13.04
C SER A 213 -5.63 -6.41 12.36
N THR A 214 -5.86 -6.34 11.05
CA THR A 214 -6.30 -7.48 10.24
C THR A 214 -5.30 -8.65 10.36
N SER A 215 -4.00 -8.36 10.22
CA SER A 215 -2.94 -9.38 10.33
C SER A 215 -2.81 -9.95 11.76
N ALA A 216 -3.01 -9.12 12.78
CA ALA A 216 -2.96 -9.53 14.18
C ALA A 216 -4.14 -10.45 14.54
N LEU A 217 -5.35 -10.17 14.04
CA LEU A 217 -6.49 -11.04 14.22
C LEU A 217 -6.27 -12.41 13.54
N SER A 218 -5.69 -12.42 12.34
CA SER A 218 -5.29 -13.66 11.66
C SER A 218 -4.23 -14.45 12.44
N LEU A 219 -3.26 -13.76 13.05
CA LEU A 219 -2.26 -14.38 13.93
C LEU A 219 -2.90 -15.01 15.17
N VAL A 220 -3.82 -14.31 15.83
CA VAL A 220 -4.53 -14.85 16.99
C VAL A 220 -5.31 -16.12 16.60
N GLY A 221 -6.01 -16.08 15.46
CA GLY A 221 -6.68 -17.27 14.92
C GLY A 221 -5.74 -18.44 14.70
N SER A 222 -4.58 -18.21 14.06
CA SER A 222 -3.62 -19.29 13.76
C SER A 222 -3.03 -19.93 15.00
N VAL A 223 -2.79 -19.17 16.07
CA VAL A 223 -2.29 -19.68 17.35
C VAL A 223 -3.35 -20.53 18.05
N LEU A 224 -4.62 -20.10 18.00
CA LEU A 224 -5.71 -20.83 18.66
C LEU A 224 -5.99 -22.20 18.03
N VAL A 225 -5.73 -22.37 16.73
CA VAL A 225 -5.89 -23.67 16.02
C VAL A 225 -4.98 -24.77 16.59
N ILE A 226 -3.87 -24.42 17.25
CA ILE A 226 -2.88 -25.39 17.74
C ILE A 226 -3.34 -26.07 19.05
N LYS A 227 -4.35 -25.53 19.74
CA LYS A 227 -4.86 -26.09 21.00
C LYS A 227 -5.67 -27.36 20.78
N LYS A 228 -5.44 -28.37 21.64
CA LYS A 228 -6.04 -29.70 21.55
C LYS A 228 -7.52 -29.74 21.96
N ASP A 229 -7.91 -28.87 22.91
CA ASP A 229 -9.27 -28.80 23.47
C ASP A 229 -9.80 -27.35 23.39
N PRO A 230 -10.27 -26.90 22.20
CA PRO A 230 -10.72 -25.53 22.02
C PRO A 230 -12.08 -25.30 22.69
N THR A 231 -12.18 -24.21 23.45
CA THR A 231 -13.46 -23.72 23.99
C THR A 231 -14.36 -23.17 22.88
N TRP A 232 -15.67 -23.02 23.14
CA TRP A 232 -16.61 -22.44 22.18
C TRP A 232 -16.21 -21.03 21.72
N VAL A 233 -15.57 -20.25 22.60
CA VAL A 233 -15.05 -18.91 22.31
C VAL A 233 -13.87 -18.99 21.33
N GLU A 234 -12.93 -19.91 21.53
CA GLU A 234 -11.77 -20.09 20.66
C GLU A 234 -12.19 -20.55 19.26
N ASN A 235 -13.20 -21.40 19.18
CA ASN A 235 -13.82 -21.82 17.93
C ASN A 235 -14.48 -20.64 17.18
N LEU A 236 -15.18 -19.75 17.89
CA LEU A 236 -15.73 -18.53 17.30
C LEU A 236 -14.64 -17.60 16.79
N ILE A 237 -13.56 -17.41 17.56
CA ILE A 237 -12.42 -16.58 17.15
C ILE A 237 -11.75 -17.16 15.90
N ASN A 238 -11.60 -18.48 15.81
CA ASN A 238 -11.05 -19.15 14.63
C ASN A 238 -11.94 -18.95 13.39
N ASP A 239 -13.26 -19.07 13.53
CA ASP A 239 -14.21 -18.82 12.45
C ASP A 239 -14.10 -17.37 11.94
N ILE A 240 -14.03 -16.40 12.85
CA ILE A 240 -13.85 -14.97 12.50
C ILE A 240 -12.48 -14.74 11.84
N ALA A 241 -11.40 -15.28 12.41
CA ALA A 241 -10.06 -15.12 11.88
C ALA A 241 -9.96 -15.69 10.46
N ALA A 242 -10.60 -16.81 10.18
CA ALA A 242 -10.62 -17.37 8.85
C ALA A 242 -11.33 -16.51 7.80
N VAL A 243 -12.45 -15.89 8.18
CA VAL A 243 -13.10 -14.88 7.32
C VAL A 243 -12.11 -13.76 7.06
N ILE A 244 -11.47 -13.21 8.11
CA ILE A 244 -10.48 -12.13 8.01
C ILE A 244 -9.28 -12.48 7.11
N VAL A 245 -8.82 -13.74 7.12
CA VAL A 245 -7.78 -14.21 6.21
C VAL A 245 -8.20 -14.04 4.75
N GLY A 246 -9.43 -14.43 4.39
CA GLY A 246 -9.98 -14.18 3.04
C GLY A 246 -10.08 -12.69 2.70
N LEU A 247 -10.37 -11.85 3.68
CA LEU A 247 -10.46 -10.39 3.49
C LEU A 247 -9.10 -9.69 3.40
N SER A 248 -8.00 -10.38 3.72
CA SER A 248 -6.67 -9.75 3.83
C SER A 248 -6.17 -9.19 2.49
N PHE A 249 -6.54 -9.82 1.37
CA PHE A 249 -6.14 -9.37 0.03
C PHE A 249 -6.80 -8.03 -0.38
N PRO A 250 -8.14 -7.90 -0.41
CA PRO A 250 -8.78 -6.62 -0.74
C PRO A 250 -8.46 -5.54 0.30
N MET A 251 -8.33 -5.89 1.59
CA MET A 251 -7.94 -4.94 2.64
C MET A 251 -6.54 -4.35 2.42
N ALA A 252 -5.57 -5.19 2.04
CA ALA A 252 -4.23 -4.71 1.68
C ALA A 252 -4.29 -3.74 0.49
N GLY A 253 -5.07 -4.07 -0.53
CA GLY A 253 -5.29 -3.23 -1.70
C GLY A 253 -5.92 -1.89 -1.34
N ILE A 254 -7.00 -1.89 -0.54
CA ILE A 254 -7.70 -0.69 -0.09
C ILE A 254 -6.76 0.21 0.71
N ALA A 255 -6.03 -0.33 1.69
CA ALA A 255 -5.09 0.43 2.49
C ALA A 255 -4.02 1.11 1.61
N LEU A 256 -3.50 0.39 0.61
CA LEU A 256 -2.53 0.91 -0.34
C LEU A 256 -3.09 2.00 -1.26
N ASN A 257 -4.32 1.82 -1.74
CA ASN A 257 -5.01 2.78 -2.62
C ASN A 257 -5.38 4.06 -1.86
N VAL A 258 -5.92 3.95 -0.64
CA VAL A 258 -6.24 5.09 0.23
C VAL A 258 -5.00 5.90 0.54
N LEU A 259 -3.89 5.23 0.85
CA LEU A 259 -2.61 5.90 1.09
C LEU A 259 -2.16 6.69 -0.16
N LEU A 260 -2.28 6.12 -1.36
CA LEU A 260 -1.93 6.83 -2.60
C LEU A 260 -2.85 8.02 -2.88
N ILE A 261 -4.16 7.83 -2.74
CA ILE A 261 -5.15 8.89 -2.98
C ILE A 261 -4.87 10.07 -2.06
N ARG A 262 -4.66 9.82 -0.77
CA ARG A 262 -4.42 10.89 0.22
C ARG A 262 -3.09 11.60 0.00
N VAL A 263 -2.03 10.87 -0.38
CA VAL A 263 -0.73 11.48 -0.71
C VAL A 263 -0.83 12.37 -1.95
N ASN A 264 -1.57 11.95 -2.98
CA ASN A 264 -1.76 12.77 -4.18
C ASN A 264 -2.69 13.97 -3.92
N LEU A 265 -3.76 13.80 -3.14
CA LEU A 265 -4.64 14.91 -2.75
C LEU A 265 -3.86 16.00 -1.99
N GLY A 266 -3.00 15.60 -1.05
CA GLY A 266 -2.15 16.55 -0.31
C GLY A 266 -1.12 17.28 -1.18
N ARG A 267 -0.79 16.78 -2.39
CA ARG A 267 0.06 17.50 -3.35
C ARG A 267 -0.71 18.59 -4.09
N VAL A 268 -1.98 18.32 -4.43
CA VAL A 268 -2.83 19.28 -5.14
C VAL A 268 -3.18 20.46 -4.24
N GLU A 269 -3.65 20.20 -3.01
CA GLU A 269 -3.95 21.25 -2.02
C GLU A 269 -2.74 22.17 -1.76
N LEU A 270 -1.52 21.61 -1.80
CA LEU A 270 -0.29 22.37 -1.65
C LEU A 270 -0.01 23.30 -2.84
N ARG A 271 -0.27 22.82 -4.05
CA ARG A 271 -0.09 23.61 -5.27
C ARG A 271 -1.06 24.80 -5.30
N ASP A 272 -2.31 24.56 -4.92
CA ASP A 272 -3.34 25.60 -4.85
C ASP A 272 -3.01 26.67 -3.79
N SER A 273 -2.52 26.23 -2.62
CA SER A 273 -2.10 27.14 -1.55
C SER A 273 -0.93 28.03 -1.97
N GLN A 274 0.03 27.48 -2.72
CA GLN A 274 1.18 28.22 -3.21
C GLN A 274 0.76 29.27 -4.25
N VAL A 275 -0.11 28.92 -5.20
CA VAL A 275 -0.63 29.85 -6.23
C VAL A 275 -1.38 31.02 -5.58
N ASN A 276 -2.19 30.75 -4.55
CA ASN A 276 -2.91 31.80 -3.82
C ASN A 276 -1.95 32.75 -3.08
N SER A 277 -0.88 32.22 -2.46
CA SER A 277 0.11 33.07 -1.77
C SER A 277 0.90 33.98 -2.72
N SER A 278 1.19 33.51 -3.95
CA SER A 278 1.88 34.34 -4.95
C SER A 278 1.00 35.47 -5.48
N ASN A 279 -0.30 35.24 -5.67
CA ASN A 279 -1.22 36.28 -6.15
C ASN A 279 -1.37 37.43 -5.13
N VAL A 280 -1.48 37.11 -3.84
CA VAL A 280 -1.60 38.14 -2.79
C VAL A 280 -0.35 39.02 -2.69
N ASN A 281 0.84 38.46 -2.89
CA ASN A 281 2.08 39.25 -2.94
C ASN A 281 2.22 40.04 -4.25
N GLY A 282 1.71 39.52 -5.38
CA GLY A 282 1.68 40.23 -6.66
C GLY A 282 0.80 41.48 -6.63
N GLU A 283 -0.40 41.39 -6.05
CA GLU A 283 -1.30 42.54 -5.89
C GLU A 283 -0.74 43.61 -4.93
N ARG A 284 -0.03 43.19 -3.87
CA ARG A 284 0.66 44.15 -2.97
C ARG A 284 1.73 44.95 -3.69
N ASN A 285 2.55 44.30 -4.51
CA ASN A 285 3.63 44.97 -5.25
C ASN A 285 3.07 45.92 -6.34
N LEU A 286 1.92 45.60 -6.94
CA LEU A 286 1.24 46.49 -7.88
C LEU A 286 0.60 47.71 -7.19
N SER A 287 0.03 47.52 -6.00
CA SER A 287 -0.50 48.65 -5.20
C SER A 287 0.61 49.57 -4.69
N GLU A 288 1.79 49.03 -4.36
CA GLU A 288 2.92 49.81 -3.83
C GLU A 288 3.67 50.57 -4.94
N ASN A 289 3.75 50.01 -6.15
CA ASN A 289 4.33 50.71 -7.30
C ASN A 289 3.41 51.82 -7.86
N ASN A 290 2.09 51.66 -7.79
CA ASN A 290 1.14 52.73 -8.17
C ASN A 290 1.13 53.90 -7.18
N ALA A 291 1.49 53.69 -5.91
CA ALA A 291 1.64 54.77 -4.93
C ALA A 291 2.95 55.57 -5.11
N LYS A 292 3.92 55.03 -5.85
CA LYS A 292 5.26 55.66 -6.04
C LYS A 292 5.42 56.37 -7.39
N GLY A 293 4.43 56.28 -8.28
CA GLY A 293 4.48 56.82 -9.65
C GLY A 293 4.16 58.30 -9.83
N THR A 294 3.94 59.08 -8.76
CA THR A 294 3.58 60.52 -8.88
C THR A 294 4.71 61.48 -8.54
N ALA A 295 5.96 61.02 -8.42
CA ALA A 295 7.10 61.92 -8.26
C ALA A 295 8.33 61.39 -9.00
N SER A 296 8.62 62.00 -10.15
CA SER A 296 9.95 62.25 -10.73
C SER A 296 9.95 62.03 -12.24
N SER A 297 9.68 63.12 -12.96
CA SER A 297 10.07 63.31 -14.35
C SER A 297 11.56 63.67 -14.42
N GLU A 298 12.16 63.40 -15.59
CA GLU A 298 13.51 63.81 -16.06
C GLU A 298 14.69 62.99 -15.52
N VAL A 299 15.38 62.21 -16.37
CA VAL A 299 16.47 62.65 -17.28
C VAL A 299 16.92 61.46 -18.15
N LEU A 300 17.26 61.79 -19.40
CA LEU A 300 17.64 61.01 -20.58
C LEU A 300 19.14 60.60 -20.59
N SER A 301 19.51 59.46 -21.22
CA SER A 301 20.81 59.16 -21.94
C SER A 301 21.10 57.63 -21.92
N SER A 302 20.79 56.86 -22.98
CA SER A 302 21.59 56.46 -24.17
C SER A 302 22.75 55.46 -23.97
N ASN A 303 22.49 54.16 -24.29
CA ASN A 303 23.25 53.04 -24.95
C ASN A 303 24.81 53.02 -24.98
N PRO A 304 25.53 51.88 -25.20
CA PRO A 304 25.14 50.64 -25.93
C PRO A 304 25.68 49.30 -25.29
N PRO A 305 25.64 48.14 -25.99
CA PRO A 305 25.70 46.79 -25.39
C PRO A 305 27.06 46.09 -25.52
N ASP A 306 27.43 45.33 -24.48
CA ASP A 306 28.50 44.33 -24.46
C ASP A 306 28.06 43.25 -23.46
N GLU A 307 28.47 42.00 -23.48
CA GLU A 307 29.06 41.10 -24.45
C GLU A 307 29.00 39.74 -23.69
N VAL A 308 28.69 38.68 -24.43
CA VAL A 308 29.01 37.26 -24.18
C VAL A 308 29.72 36.95 -22.85
N ASN A 309 29.09 36.13 -21.99
CA ASN A 309 29.87 35.15 -21.24
C ASN A 309 29.12 33.82 -21.09
N ASP A 310 29.64 32.84 -21.81
CA ASP A 310 29.37 31.42 -21.69
C ASP A 310 29.78 30.88 -20.32
N GLY A 311 29.05 29.85 -19.88
CA GLY A 311 29.72 28.66 -19.40
C GLY A 311 29.81 28.41 -17.89
N ILE A 312 29.34 27.20 -17.55
CA ILE A 312 29.84 26.30 -16.51
C ILE A 312 29.33 26.56 -15.07
N GLN A 313 28.44 25.68 -14.59
CA GLN A 313 28.67 24.73 -13.49
C GLN A 313 27.34 24.01 -13.16
N GLU A 314 27.23 22.72 -13.46
CA GLU A 314 27.44 21.63 -12.48
C GLU A 314 26.66 21.82 -11.17
N LEU A 315 25.56 21.06 -10.98
CA LEU A 315 25.09 20.59 -9.66
C LEU A 315 24.02 19.51 -9.90
N ARG A 316 24.39 18.22 -9.81
CA ARG A 316 24.27 17.36 -8.61
C ARG A 316 22.89 17.46 -7.93
N MET A 317 22.00 16.50 -8.24
CA MET A 317 21.48 15.45 -7.34
C MET A 317 20.26 14.74 -7.94
#